data_AF-A0A2S7KBD9-F1
#
_entry.id   AF-A0A2S7KBD9-F1
#
_cell.length_a   1.000
_cell.length_b   1.000
_cell.length_c   1.000
_cell.angle_alpha   90.00
_cell.angle_beta   90.00
_cell.angle_gamma   90.00
#
_symmetry.space_group_name_H-M   'P 1'
#
loop_
_entity.id
_entity.type
_entity.pdbx_description
1 polymer ?
#
loop_
_entity_poly.entity_id
_entity_poly.type
_entity_poly.pdbx_seq_one_letter_code
_entity_poly.pdbx_strand_id
1 'polypeptide(L)' 'ERNNISELARELGIKVTLLYKWRKEFEEFGAGSFPGNGKLKLTAEQEKIHELEKKLRDAELERDILKKAISIFSKSGR' A
#
# COMPACT_ATOMS: atom_id res chain seq x y z
N GLU A 1 11.99 -11.38 -30.04
CA GLU A 1 11.34 -11.60 -28.74
C GLU A 1 11.94 -12.82 -28.07
N ARG A 2 12.17 -12.79 -26.74
CA ARG A 2 12.61 -13.98 -26.00
C ARG A 2 11.36 -14.80 -25.64
N ASN A 3 11.00 -15.73 -26.51
CA ASN A 3 9.72 -16.45 -26.41
C ASN A 3 9.74 -17.61 -25.39
N ASN A 4 10.88 -17.89 -24.75
CA ASN A 4 11.05 -19.02 -23.85
C ASN A 4 11.41 -18.57 -22.42
N ILE A 5 10.41 -18.62 -21.53
CA ILE A 5 10.54 -18.27 -20.11
C ILE A 5 11.50 -19.22 -19.37
N SER A 6 11.58 -20.48 -19.81
CA SER A 6 12.47 -21.48 -19.20
C SER A 6 13.94 -21.22 -19.52
N GLU A 7 14.24 -20.79 -20.75
CA GLU A 7 15.59 -20.35 -21.13
C GLU A 7 15.98 -19.09 -20.37
N LEU A 8 15.07 -18.11 -20.29
CA LEU A 8 15.30 -16.88 -19.53
C LEU A 8 15.57 -17.16 -18.04
N ALA A 9 14.81 -18.07 -17.42
CA ALA A 9 15.04 -18.49 -16.05
C ALA A 9 16.43 -19.12 -15.86
N ARG A 10 16.88 -19.93 -16.83
CA ARG A 10 18.20 -20.58 -16.82
C ARG A 10 19.32 -19.55 -16.96
N GLU A 11 19.20 -18.59 -17.87
CA GLU A 11 20.17 -17.49 -18.03
C GLU A 11 20.29 -16.64 -16.77
N LEU A 12 19.16 -16.36 -16.11
CA LEU A 12 19.10 -15.56 -14.89
C LEU A 12 19.48 -16.36 -13.62
N GLY A 13 19.68 -17.68 -13.73
CA GLY A 13 19.99 -18.55 -12.60
C GLY A 13 18.86 -18.65 -11.56
N ILE A 14 17.61 -18.39 -11.96
CA ILE A 14 16.44 -18.44 -11.08
C ILE A 14 15.50 -19.58 -11.48
N LYS A 15 14.61 -19.97 -10.56
CA LYS A 15 13.58 -20.97 -10.88
C LYS A 15 12.55 -20.34 -11.81
N VAL A 16 12.14 -21.09 -12.85
CA VAL A 16 11.09 -20.65 -13.80
C VAL A 16 9.77 -20.29 -13.10
N THR A 17 9.46 -20.93 -11.98
CA THR A 17 8.28 -20.66 -11.16
C THR A 17 8.26 -19.23 -10.60
N LEU A 18 9.42 -18.61 -10.35
CA LEU A 18 9.50 -17.22 -9.91
C LEU A 18 9.09 -16.27 -11.02
N LEU A 19 9.52 -16.50 -12.26
CA LEU A 19 9.14 -15.66 -13.40
C LEU A 19 7.62 -15.72 -13.65
N TYR A 20 7.01 -16.91 -13.58
CA TYR A 20 5.56 -17.04 -13.69
C TYR A 20 4.83 -16.30 -12.56
N LYS A 21 5.33 -16.42 -11.33
CA LYS A 21 4.77 -15.72 -10.17
C LYS A 21 4.87 -14.21 -10.35
N TRP A 22 6.03 -13.68 -10.71
CA TRP A 22 6.23 -12.25 -10.92
C TRP A 22 5.39 -11.71 -12.07
N ARG A 23 5.23 -12.46 -13.17
CA ARG A 23 4.35 -12.07 -14.26
C ARG A 23 2.90 -11.95 -13.79
N LYS A 24 2.40 -12.97 -13.06
CA LYS A 24 1.05 -12.94 -12.49
C LYS A 24 0.88 -11.77 -11.51
N GLU A 25 1.85 -11.56 -10.62
CA GLU A 25 1.81 -10.45 -9.67
C GLU A 25 1.86 -9.09 -10.39
N PHE A 26 2.58 -8.98 -11.51
CA PHE A 26 2.62 -7.77 -12.33
C PHE A 26 1.31 -7.51 -13.07
N GLU A 27 0.65 -8.55 -13.57
CA GLU A 27 -0.69 -8.44 -14.17
C GLU A 27 -1.73 -7.95 -13.15
N GLU A 28 -1.63 -8.38 -11.89
CA GLU A 28 -2.60 -8.07 -10.83
C GLU A 28 -2.33 -6.71 -10.16
N PHE A 29 -1.07 -6.39 -9.87
CA PHE A 29 -0.69 -5.21 -9.06
C PHE A 29 0.12 -4.15 -9.83
N GLY A 30 0.54 -4.42 -11.06
CA GLY A 30 1.30 -3.50 -11.90
C GLY A 30 2.59 -3.01 -11.23
N ALA A 31 2.73 -1.70 -11.04
CA ALA A 31 3.87 -1.12 -10.33
C ALA A 31 3.92 -1.52 -8.84
N GLY A 32 2.78 -1.91 -8.25
CA GLY A 32 2.65 -2.31 -6.85
C GLY A 32 3.13 -3.74 -6.54
N SER A 33 3.58 -4.50 -7.54
CA SER A 33 3.99 -5.91 -7.37
C SER A 33 5.30 -6.08 -6.58
N PHE A 34 6.13 -5.04 -6.54
CA PHE A 34 7.46 -5.05 -5.93
C PHE A 34 7.61 -3.96 -4.84
N PRO A 35 6.79 -3.96 -3.76
CA PRO A 35 6.78 -2.86 -2.80
C PRO A 35 7.92 -2.94 -1.76
N GLY A 36 8.72 -4.02 -1.76
CA GLY A 36 9.79 -4.27 -0.80
C GLY A 36 9.29 -4.89 0.51
N ASN A 37 10.19 -5.07 1.48
CA ASN A 37 9.89 -5.74 2.73
C ASN A 37 8.98 -4.88 3.64
N GLY A 38 7.95 -5.50 4.20
CA GLY A 38 7.05 -4.86 5.16
C GLY A 38 6.01 -3.90 4.55
N LYS A 39 5.96 -3.78 3.22
CA LYS A 39 4.92 -2.99 2.53
C LYS A 39 3.86 -3.91 1.92
N LEU A 40 2.61 -3.45 1.98
CA LEU A 40 1.48 -4.16 1.38
C LEU A 40 1.57 -4.12 -0.15
N LYS A 41 1.24 -5.24 -0.80
CA LYS A 41 0.98 -5.27 -2.25
C LYS A 41 -0.41 -4.72 -2.47
N LEU A 42 -0.49 -3.47 -2.91
CA LEU A 42 -1.74 -2.79 -3.16
C LEU A 42 -1.86 -2.48 -4.65
N THR A 43 -3.06 -2.60 -5.19
CA THR A 43 -3.39 -1.97 -6.46
C THR A 43 -3.39 -0.45 -6.29
N ALA A 44 -3.31 0.31 -7.38
CA ALA A 44 -3.36 1.77 -7.33
C ALA A 44 -4.65 2.29 -6.65
N GLU A 45 -5.76 1.57 -6.82
CA GLU A 45 -7.02 1.88 -6.15
C GLU A 45 -6.94 1.63 -4.64
N GLN A 46 -6.38 0.49 -4.23
CA GLN A 46 -6.19 0.17 -2.82
C GLN A 46 -5.20 1.12 -2.12
N GLU A 47 -4.15 1.56 -2.82
CA GLU A 47 -3.21 2.56 -2.31
C GLU A 47 -3.92 3.89 -2.06
N LYS A 48 -4.75 4.34 -3.01
CA LYS A 48 -5.57 5.55 -2.84
C LYS A 48 -6.55 5.43 -1.68
N ILE A 49 -7.22 4.29 -1.52
CA ILE A 49 -8.11 4.03 -0.38
C ILE A 49 -7.32 4.12 0.93
N HIS A 50 -6.16 3.46 1.01
CA HIS A 50 -5.31 3.48 2.20
C HIS A 50 -4.88 4.90 2.58
N GLU A 51 -4.49 5.72 1.61
CA GLU A 51 -4.14 7.12 1.83
C GLU A 51 -5.33 7.96 2.33
N LEU A 52 -6.51 7.76 1.72
CA LEU A 52 -7.73 8.47 2.10
C LEU A 52 -8.19 8.11 3.51
N GLU A 53 -8.18 6.83 3.85
CA GLU A 53 -8.50 6.38 5.20
C GLU A 53 -7.52 6.93 6.24
N LYS A 54 -6.23 7.01 5.90
CA LYS A 54 -5.23 7.62 6.78
C LYS A 54 -5.55 9.09 7.02
N LYS A 55 -5.79 9.87 5.97
CA LYS A 55 -6.16 11.29 6.07
C LYS A 55 -7.44 11.49 6.87
N LEU A 56 -8.44 10.62 6.69
CA LEU A 56 -9.68 10.67 7.44
C LEU A 56 -9.44 10.47 8.93
N ARG A 57 -8.68 9.43 9.31
CA ARG A 57 -8.33 9.16 10.71
C ARG A 57 -7.58 10.31 11.36
N ASP A 58 -6.61 10.89 10.65
CA ASP A 58 -5.83 12.03 11.15
C ASP A 58 -6.74 13.24 11.40
N ALA A 59 -7.62 13.57 10.46
CA ALA A 59 -8.58 14.67 10.60
C ALA A 59 -9.62 14.44 11.71
N GLU A 60 -10.10 13.21 11.87
CA GLU A 60 -11.01 12.83 12.97
C GLU A 60 -10.34 12.98 14.32
N LEU A 61 -9.09 12.55 14.44
CA LEU A 61 -8.30 12.69 15.65
C LEU A 61 -8.08 14.16 16.02
N GLU A 62 -7.66 14.99 15.06
CA GLU A 62 -7.50 16.43 15.26
C GLU A 62 -8.79 17.09 15.74
N ARG A 63 -9.91 16.81 15.06
CA ARG A 63 -11.23 17.31 15.44
C ARG A 63 -11.60 16.89 16.86
N ASP A 64 -11.34 15.65 17.23
CA ASP A 64 -11.70 15.13 18.54
C ASP A 64 -10.82 15.72 19.65
N ILE A 65 -9.53 15.96 19.38
CA ILE A 65 -8.64 16.72 20.28
C ILE A 65 -9.17 18.15 20.48
N LEU A 66 -9.52 18.85 19.40
CA LEU A 66 -10.04 20.21 19.47
C LEU A 66 -11.37 20.28 20.24
N LYS A 67 -12.29 19.34 19.99
CA LYS A 67 -13.55 19.22 20.74
C LYS A 67 -13.31 19.02 22.23
N LYS A 68 -12.37 18.14 22.60
CA LYS A 68 -12.00 17.91 24.01
C LYS A 68 -11.43 19.18 24.63
N ALA A 69 -10.54 19.89 23.94
CA ALA A 69 -9.95 21.14 24.42
C ALA A 69 -11.04 22.21 24.67
N ILE A 70 -11.93 22.45 23.70
CA ILE A 70 -13.05 23.40 23.85
C ILE A 70 -13.92 23.04 25.05
N SER A 71 -14.24 21.75 25.24
CA SER A 71 -15.04 21.31 26.39
C SER A 71 -14.39 21.67 27.73
N ILE A 72 -13.06 21.52 27.84
CA ILE A 72 -12.30 21.89 29.05
C ILE A 72 -12.33 23.41 29.27
N PHE A 73 -12.00 24.21 28.25
CA PHE A 73 -11.98 25.67 28.37
C PHE A 73 -13.37 26.26 28.69
N SER A 74 -14.43 25.72 28.08
CA SER A 74 -15.82 26.16 28.32
C SER A 74 -16.35 25.86 29.74
N LYS A 75 -15.78 24.85 30.41
CA LYS A 75 -16.16 24.47 31.79
C LYS A 75 -15.36 25.23 32.84
N SER A 76 -14.11 25.60 32.54
CA SER A 76 -13.23 26.31 33.48
C SER A 76 -13.42 27.83 33.48
N GLY A 77 -14.12 28.39 32.49
CA GLY A 77 -14.45 29.82 32.39
C GLY A 77 -15.80 30.21 33.00
N ARG A 78 -16.46 29.31 33.73
CA ARG A 78 -17.65 29.58 34.55
C ARG A 78 -17.30 29.59 36.03
#